data_AF-A0ABD2UF76-F1
#
_entry.id   AF-A0ABD2UF76-F1
#
_cell.length_a   1.000
_cell.length_b   1.000
_cell.length_c   1.000
_cell.angle_alpha   90.00
_cell.angle_beta   90.00
_cell.angle_gamma   90.00
#
_symmetry.space_group_name_H-M   'P 1'
#
loop_
_entity.id
_entity.type
_entity.pdbx_description
1 polymer ?
#
loop_
_entity_poly.entity_id
_entity_poly.type
_entity_poly.pdbx_seq_one_letter_code
_entity_poly.pdbx_strand_id
1 'polypeptide(L)'
;MYDNLGAQSGVPRPPGNIQANPFGNAFSGGSSGFIRSGLGAYGEKILGSSSEYVQSNISRYFSDPQYYFQVNDQYVRNKLKVVLFPFLHRGHWTRITEPVGGRLSYKPPIFDINAPDLYIPFMAFGTYVVLAGLSLGLQGRFTPEALNWLFIKGLVGWFLEVSLLKMTLFSLGSGEAPLLDIVSYAGYAFAGLSIALLGTIIWSHSYYFLMPWTSLCMGIFLVKTMKRVLFAEVRTYDSSRHHYLLLFIALAQFPLLFWLGKISLNWFF
;
A
#
# COMPACT_ATOMS: atom_id res chain seq x y z
N MET A 1 48.37 10.69 43.23
CA MET A 1 47.93 9.30 43.47
C MET A 1 46.64 9.36 44.28
N TYR A 2 45.65 8.58 43.83
CA TYR A 2 44.34 8.28 44.40
C TYR A 2 43.14 9.10 43.92
N ASP A 3 42.41 8.42 43.05
CA ASP A 3 41.08 8.63 42.51
C ASP A 3 39.93 8.43 43.51
N ASN A 4 38.80 9.04 43.14
CA ASN A 4 37.42 8.51 43.11
C ASN A 4 36.46 8.55 44.32
N LEU A 5 35.28 9.10 43.98
CA LEU A 5 33.90 8.67 44.25
C LEU A 5 33.25 8.96 45.60
N GLY A 6 32.11 9.66 45.50
CA GLY A 6 31.09 9.75 46.54
C GLY A 6 29.95 10.69 46.19
N ALA A 7 29.22 10.40 45.10
CA ALA A 7 27.96 11.08 44.78
C ALA A 7 26.79 10.38 45.49
N GLN A 8 26.08 11.07 46.39
CA GLN A 8 24.70 10.71 46.74
C GLN A 8 23.92 11.87 47.39
N SER A 9 22.87 12.31 46.70
CA SER A 9 21.65 13.01 47.20
C SER A 9 20.88 13.39 45.92
N GLY A 10 19.66 12.96 45.61
CA GLY A 10 18.56 12.41 46.38
C GLY A 10 17.35 13.34 46.20
N VAL A 11 16.50 13.15 45.17
CA VAL A 11 15.08 13.59 45.15
C VAL A 11 14.28 12.75 44.11
N PRO A 12 13.10 12.19 44.43
CA PRO A 12 12.20 11.55 43.46
C PRO A 12 11.22 12.53 42.81
N ARG A 13 10.90 12.35 41.52
CA ARG A 13 9.83 13.07 40.78
C ARG A 13 8.73 12.10 40.30
N PRO A 14 7.48 12.57 40.14
CA PRO A 14 6.27 11.74 40.18
C PRO A 14 5.94 11.04 38.85
N PRO A 15 5.09 9.99 38.86
CA PRO A 15 4.75 9.25 37.65
C PRO A 15 3.85 10.07 36.71
N GLY A 16 4.22 10.10 35.42
CA GLY A 16 3.43 10.66 34.34
C GLY A 16 2.22 9.77 34.02
N ASN A 17 1.08 10.43 33.80
CA ASN A 17 -0.19 9.84 33.36
C ASN A 17 0.00 8.97 32.11
N ILE A 18 -0.39 7.70 32.20
CA ILE A 18 -0.63 6.84 31.04
C ILE A 18 -2.10 7.04 30.65
N GLN A 19 -2.32 7.61 29.46
CA GLN A 19 -3.65 7.72 28.87
C GLN A 19 -4.08 6.33 28.39
N ALA A 20 -5.15 5.80 28.99
CA ALA A 20 -5.71 4.50 28.65
C ALA A 20 -6.45 4.56 27.30
N ASN A 21 -6.10 3.66 26.37
CA ASN A 21 -6.89 3.40 25.17
C ASN A 21 -8.19 2.66 25.55
N PRO A 22 -9.39 3.05 25.07
CA PRO A 22 -10.66 2.51 25.56
C PRO A 22 -11.06 1.12 25.03
N PHE A 23 -10.20 0.43 24.28
CA PHE A 23 -10.54 -0.83 23.60
C PHE A 23 -9.52 -1.95 23.88
N GLY A 24 -9.09 -2.07 25.13
CA GLY A 24 -8.23 -3.15 25.58
C GLY A 24 -8.98 -4.44 25.91
N ASN A 25 -8.61 -5.52 25.21
CA ASN A 25 -8.74 -6.93 25.61
C ASN A 25 -10.15 -7.51 25.83
N ALA A 26 -10.77 -7.96 24.74
CA ALA A 26 -11.95 -8.83 24.76
C ALA A 26 -11.65 -10.27 24.25
N PHE A 27 -10.43 -10.80 24.43
CA PHE A 27 -10.08 -12.16 23.97
C PHE A 27 -9.34 -13.05 24.96
N SER A 28 -9.33 -12.68 26.25
CA SER A 28 -8.81 -13.52 27.33
C SER A 28 -9.95 -14.06 28.19
N GLY A 29 -10.65 -15.08 27.69
CA GLY A 29 -11.77 -15.67 28.40
C GLY A 29 -12.08 -17.07 27.91
N GLY A 30 -11.42 -18.06 28.50
CA GLY A 30 -11.94 -19.44 28.57
C GLY A 30 -11.16 -20.51 27.82
N SER A 31 -10.22 -21.18 28.51
CA SER A 31 -10.10 -22.64 28.45
C SER A 31 -9.35 -23.21 29.66
N SER A 32 -10.14 -23.84 30.54
CA SER A 32 -9.85 -25.00 31.39
C SER A 32 -8.39 -25.39 31.70
N GLY A 33 -8.01 -25.22 32.97
CA GLY A 33 -6.75 -25.69 33.55
C GLY A 33 -6.70 -27.17 33.88
N PHE A 34 -6.61 -28.05 32.87
CA PHE A 34 -6.41 -29.50 33.12
C PHE A 34 -5.32 -30.20 32.30
N ILE A 35 -4.45 -29.47 31.58
CA ILE A 35 -3.33 -30.07 30.83
C ILE A 35 -2.03 -29.30 31.13
N ARG A 36 -1.54 -29.37 32.39
CA ARG A 36 -0.30 -28.67 32.78
C ARG A 36 0.60 -29.48 33.74
N SER A 37 0.74 -30.80 33.55
CA SER A 37 1.65 -31.57 34.43
C SER A 37 2.66 -32.50 33.76
N GLY A 38 2.61 -32.75 32.44
CA GLY A 38 3.54 -33.70 31.80
C GLY A 38 4.38 -33.18 30.63
N LEU A 39 3.99 -32.07 29.99
CA LEU A 39 4.53 -31.64 28.68
C LEU A 39 5.12 -30.22 28.68
N GLY A 40 5.23 -29.57 29.85
CA GLY A 40 5.56 -28.14 29.94
C GLY A 40 6.99 -27.76 29.53
N ALA A 41 8.00 -28.56 29.90
CA ALA A 41 9.40 -28.14 29.71
C ALA A 41 9.92 -28.22 28.26
N TYR A 42 9.29 -29.06 27.42
CA TYR A 42 9.69 -29.26 26.02
C TYR A 42 8.62 -28.78 25.02
N GLY A 43 7.33 -28.75 25.41
CA GLY A 43 6.25 -28.22 24.58
C GLY A 43 6.34 -26.70 24.38
N GLU A 44 6.78 -25.96 25.40
CA GLU A 44 6.88 -24.50 25.37
C GLU A 44 8.01 -24.01 24.43
N LYS A 45 9.10 -24.78 24.27
CA LYS A 45 10.17 -24.47 23.31
C LYS A 45 9.81 -24.82 21.87
N ILE A 46 9.01 -25.85 21.62
CA ILE A 46 8.60 -26.25 20.26
C ILE A 46 7.42 -25.41 19.77
N LEU A 47 6.45 -25.08 20.64
CA LEU A 47 5.35 -24.14 20.32
C LEU A 47 5.80 -22.68 20.30
N GLY A 48 6.65 -22.26 21.26
CA GLY A 48 7.19 -20.90 21.31
C GLY A 48 8.04 -20.58 20.08
N SER A 49 9.01 -21.45 19.76
CA SER A 49 9.84 -21.33 18.55
C SER A 49 8.99 -21.32 17.28
N SER A 50 8.05 -22.25 17.12
CA SER A 50 7.20 -22.27 15.92
C SER A 50 6.32 -21.04 15.79
N SER A 51 5.76 -20.52 16.89
CA SER A 51 4.96 -19.28 16.87
C SER A 51 5.80 -18.05 16.57
N GLU A 52 7.00 -17.91 17.13
CA GLU A 52 7.90 -16.79 16.86
C GLU A 52 8.49 -16.86 15.44
N TYR A 53 8.77 -18.04 14.90
CA TYR A 53 9.19 -18.23 13.50
C TYR A 53 8.04 -17.99 12.51
N VAL A 54 6.85 -18.51 12.79
CA VAL A 54 5.67 -18.28 11.95
C VAL A 54 5.24 -16.82 12.03
N GLN A 55 5.25 -16.19 13.20
CA GLN A 55 4.88 -14.79 13.37
C GLN A 55 5.94 -13.85 12.82
N SER A 56 7.24 -14.18 12.89
CA SER A 56 8.30 -13.38 12.25
C SER A 56 8.32 -13.52 10.72
N ASN A 57 7.99 -14.69 10.16
CA ASN A 57 7.84 -14.85 8.70
C ASN A 57 6.52 -14.25 8.19
N ILE A 58 5.40 -14.47 8.89
CA ILE A 58 4.09 -13.91 8.52
C ILE A 58 4.10 -12.38 8.64
N SER A 59 4.64 -11.80 9.72
CA SER A 59 4.72 -10.34 9.86
C SER A 59 5.65 -9.68 8.84
N ARG A 60 6.65 -10.41 8.32
CA ARG A 60 7.52 -9.93 7.25
C ARG A 60 6.76 -9.77 5.93
N TYR A 61 5.77 -10.62 5.65
CA TYR A 61 4.98 -10.56 4.40
C TYR A 61 3.62 -9.85 4.54
N PHE A 62 3.01 -9.92 5.72
CA PHE A 62 1.73 -9.30 6.08
C PHE A 62 1.96 -8.26 7.17
N SER A 63 2.11 -7.02 6.74
CA SER A 63 2.08 -5.85 7.63
C SER A 63 0.72 -5.73 8.32
N ASP A 64 0.69 -5.13 9.51
CA ASP A 64 -0.56 -4.82 10.21
C ASP A 64 -1.46 -3.94 9.31
N PRO A 65 -2.67 -4.41 8.92
CA PRO A 65 -3.55 -3.64 8.04
C PRO A 65 -3.90 -2.27 8.63
N GLN A 66 -3.92 -2.11 9.96
CA GLN A 66 -4.21 -0.84 10.61
C GLN A 66 -3.25 0.28 10.18
N TYR A 67 -1.99 -0.05 9.88
CA TYR A 67 -1.00 0.91 9.39
C TYR A 67 -1.48 1.65 8.12
N TYR A 68 -2.07 0.93 7.15
CA TYR A 68 -2.43 1.47 5.83
C TYR A 68 -3.70 2.32 5.83
N PHE A 69 -4.46 2.29 6.92
CA PHE A 69 -5.70 3.06 7.09
C PHE A 69 -5.54 4.24 8.07
N GLN A 70 -4.34 4.48 8.59
CA GLN A 70 -4.04 5.68 9.39
C GLN A 70 -3.85 6.91 8.49
N VAL A 71 -4.96 7.43 7.99
CA VAL A 71 -5.03 8.60 7.09
C VAL A 71 -5.88 9.72 7.69
N ASN A 72 -5.65 10.95 7.26
CA ASN A 72 -6.50 12.10 7.55
C ASN A 72 -6.87 12.85 6.26
N ASP A 73 -7.82 13.79 6.33
CA ASP A 73 -8.31 14.52 5.15
C ASP A 73 -7.21 15.29 4.42
N GLN A 74 -6.28 15.88 5.18
CA GLN A 74 -5.16 16.63 4.63
C GLN A 74 -4.20 15.70 3.85
N TYR A 75 -3.92 14.53 4.39
CA TYR A 75 -3.14 13.49 3.75
C TYR A 75 -3.79 13.08 2.44
N VAL A 76 -5.08 12.72 2.45
CA VAL A 76 -5.79 12.24 1.25
C VAL A 76 -5.73 13.27 0.13
N ARG A 77 -6.01 14.54 0.43
CA ARG A 77 -5.93 15.63 -0.55
C ARG A 77 -4.53 15.79 -1.13
N ASN A 78 -3.50 15.73 -0.28
CA ASN A 78 -2.12 15.86 -0.73
C ASN A 78 -1.66 14.64 -1.52
N LYS A 79 -2.05 13.44 -1.11
CA LYS A 79 -1.70 12.18 -1.77
C LYS A 79 -2.33 12.09 -3.15
N LEU A 80 -3.60 12.49 -3.28
CA LEU A 80 -4.26 12.61 -4.58
C LEU A 80 -3.51 13.58 -5.52
N LYS A 81 -3.02 14.72 -5.03
CA LYS A 81 -2.18 15.62 -5.85
C LYS A 81 -0.89 14.93 -6.32
N VAL A 82 -0.24 14.15 -5.46
CA VAL A 82 0.99 13.41 -5.80
C VAL A 82 0.72 12.32 -6.84
N VAL A 83 -0.39 11.58 -6.70
CA VAL A 83 -0.77 10.50 -7.61
C VAL A 83 -1.22 11.05 -8.98
N LEU A 84 -2.08 12.07 -8.98
CA LEU A 84 -2.66 12.63 -10.20
C LEU A 84 -1.72 13.58 -10.93
N PHE A 85 -0.76 14.16 -10.21
CA PHE A 85 0.20 15.11 -10.75
C PHE A 85 1.61 14.89 -10.17
N PRO A 86 2.24 13.73 -10.43
CA PRO A 86 3.52 13.33 -9.84
C PRO A 86 4.70 14.21 -10.25
N PHE A 87 4.54 15.01 -11.30
CA PHE A 87 5.56 15.97 -11.74
C PHE A 87 5.56 17.26 -10.89
N LEU A 88 4.45 17.59 -10.20
CA LEU A 88 4.40 18.72 -9.27
C LEU A 88 4.97 18.39 -7.88
N HIS A 89 5.12 17.11 -7.53
CA HIS A 89 5.69 16.72 -6.24
C HIS A 89 7.19 17.03 -6.21
N ARG A 90 7.53 18.20 -5.64
CA ARG A 90 8.90 18.71 -5.47
C ARG A 90 9.63 18.13 -4.24
N GLY A 91 8.92 17.37 -3.41
CA GLY A 91 9.49 16.78 -2.20
C GLY A 91 10.35 15.54 -2.47
N HIS A 92 10.93 14.99 -1.40
CA HIS A 92 11.56 13.67 -1.44
C HIS A 92 10.49 12.58 -1.65
N TRP A 93 10.87 11.52 -2.34
CA TRP A 93 10.05 10.32 -2.61
C TRP A 93 10.43 9.14 -1.71
N THR A 94 11.20 9.42 -0.66
CA THR A 94 11.68 8.41 0.30
C THR A 94 10.72 8.34 1.48
N ARG A 95 10.41 7.13 1.90
CA ARG A 95 9.66 6.91 3.12
C ARG A 95 10.49 7.30 4.33
N ILE A 96 9.83 7.86 5.33
CA ILE A 96 10.45 8.26 6.59
C ILE A 96 10.48 7.03 7.50
N THR A 97 11.68 6.69 7.98
CA THR A 97 11.86 5.64 8.98
C THR A 97 12.14 6.26 10.35
N GLU A 98 11.59 5.66 11.39
CA GLU A 98 11.90 5.98 12.78
C GLU A 98 12.49 4.76 13.50
N PRO A 99 13.54 4.94 14.32
CA PRO A 99 14.05 3.88 15.16
C PRO A 99 13.07 3.62 16.31
N VAL A 100 12.32 2.52 16.24
CA VAL A 100 11.43 2.06 17.31
C VAL A 100 12.03 0.79 17.90
N GLY A 101 12.44 0.83 19.16
CA GLY A 101 12.98 -0.34 19.87
C GLY A 101 14.22 -0.97 19.21
N GLY A 102 15.10 -0.17 18.60
CA GLY A 102 16.31 -0.65 17.93
C GLY A 102 16.11 -1.21 16.52
N ARG A 103 14.89 -1.17 15.98
CA ARG A 103 14.57 -1.49 14.57
C ARG A 103 14.08 -0.24 13.83
N LEU A 104 14.44 -0.12 12.56
CA LEU A 104 13.88 0.92 11.68
C LEU A 104 12.46 0.51 11.31
N SER A 105 11.47 1.33 11.69
CA SER A 105 10.06 1.16 11.32
C SER A 105 9.60 2.31 10.43
N TYR A 106 8.70 2.05 9.49
CA TYR A 106 8.15 3.10 8.63
C TYR A 106 7.07 3.90 9.35
N LYS A 107 7.03 5.22 9.10
CA LYS A 107 5.94 6.08 9.59
C LYS A 107 4.62 5.78 8.88
N PRO A 108 3.48 5.78 9.60
CA PRO A 108 2.19 5.61 8.97
C PRO A 108 1.83 6.78 8.03
N PRO A 109 0.89 6.59 7.10
CA PRO A 109 0.50 7.57 6.07
C PRO A 109 0.24 8.97 6.61
N ILE A 110 -0.45 9.11 7.74
CA ILE A 110 -0.72 10.40 8.39
C ILE A 110 0.52 11.28 8.63
N PHE A 111 1.71 10.68 8.80
CA PHE A 111 2.96 11.40 9.05
C PHE A 111 3.94 11.36 7.88
N ASP A 112 3.65 10.63 6.81
CA ASP A 112 4.52 10.52 5.62
C ASP A 112 3.72 10.39 4.33
N ILE A 113 3.81 11.41 3.48
CA ILE A 113 3.14 11.46 2.18
C ILE A 113 3.59 10.34 1.21
N ASN A 114 4.81 9.84 1.36
CA ASN A 114 5.36 8.79 0.52
C ASN A 114 4.99 7.39 1.02
N ALA A 115 4.51 7.27 2.26
CA ALA A 115 4.05 6.01 2.80
C ALA A 115 2.80 5.52 2.02
N PRO A 116 2.72 4.22 1.72
CA PRO A 116 1.57 3.62 1.06
C PRO A 116 0.35 3.57 1.99
N ASP A 117 -0.83 3.88 1.45
CA ASP A 117 -2.12 3.71 2.09
C ASP A 117 -3.04 2.81 1.25
N LEU A 118 -3.96 2.08 1.90
CA LEU A 118 -4.98 1.30 1.21
C LEU A 118 -6.31 2.04 1.11
N TYR A 119 -6.48 3.11 1.89
CA TYR A 119 -7.70 3.91 1.91
C TYR A 119 -8.05 4.50 0.53
N ILE A 120 -7.11 5.21 -0.11
CA ILE A 120 -7.32 5.82 -1.43
C ILE A 120 -7.57 4.76 -2.51
N PRO A 121 -6.75 3.69 -2.63
CA PRO A 121 -7.03 2.58 -3.54
C PRO A 121 -8.45 2.02 -3.44
N PHE A 122 -8.91 1.67 -2.22
CA PHE A 122 -10.26 1.11 -2.03
C PHE A 122 -11.35 2.12 -2.37
N MET A 123 -11.22 3.36 -1.92
CA MET A 123 -12.18 4.42 -2.22
C MET A 123 -12.24 4.74 -3.72
N ALA A 124 -11.09 4.79 -4.38
CA ALA A 124 -10.99 5.05 -5.82
C ALA A 124 -11.54 3.89 -6.64
N PHE A 125 -11.30 2.65 -6.22
CA PHE A 125 -11.89 1.48 -6.87
C PHE A 125 -13.42 1.48 -6.77
N GLY A 126 -13.98 1.75 -5.59
CA GLY A 126 -15.42 1.89 -5.42
C GLY A 126 -15.99 3.03 -6.28
N THR A 127 -15.29 4.16 -6.33
CA THR A 127 -15.67 5.31 -7.18
C THR A 127 -15.67 4.94 -8.66
N TYR A 128 -14.64 4.21 -9.13
CA TYR A 128 -14.57 3.70 -10.50
C TYR A 128 -15.78 2.83 -10.84
N VAL A 129 -16.15 1.89 -9.96
CA VAL A 129 -17.31 1.00 -10.17
C VAL A 129 -18.61 1.80 -10.24
N VAL A 130 -18.80 2.78 -9.35
CA VAL A 130 -19.99 3.65 -9.35
C VAL A 130 -20.05 4.49 -10.63
N LEU A 131 -18.95 5.11 -11.04
CA LEU A 131 -18.89 5.90 -12.28
C LEU A 131 -19.10 5.05 -13.53
N ALA A 132 -18.58 3.82 -13.53
CA ALA A 132 -18.79 2.88 -14.60
C ALA A 132 -20.28 2.48 -14.72
N GLY A 133 -20.94 2.22 -13.59
CA GLY A 133 -22.39 1.99 -13.53
C GLY A 133 -23.20 3.19 -13.99
N LEU A 134 -22.82 4.40 -13.57
CA LEU A 134 -23.44 5.65 -14.04
C LEU A 134 -23.31 5.81 -15.56
N SER A 135 -22.12 5.57 -16.10
CA SER A 135 -21.86 5.62 -17.54
C SER A 135 -22.73 4.63 -18.32
N LEU A 136 -22.86 3.39 -17.84
CA LEU A 136 -23.77 2.40 -18.43
C LEU A 136 -25.24 2.84 -18.36
N GLY A 137 -25.66 3.44 -17.23
CA GLY A 137 -27.01 3.97 -17.03
C GLY A 137 -27.36 5.07 -18.02
N LEU A 138 -26.45 6.04 -18.20
CA LEU A 138 -26.62 7.12 -19.17
C LEU A 138 -26.68 6.62 -20.62
N GLN A 139 -26.06 5.48 -20.93
CA GLN A 139 -26.11 4.83 -22.24
C GLN A 139 -27.33 3.92 -22.42
N GLY A 140 -28.20 3.76 -21.41
CA GLY A 140 -29.34 2.85 -21.46
C GLY A 140 -28.97 1.37 -21.47
N ARG A 141 -27.74 1.02 -21.04
CA ARG A 141 -27.19 -0.35 -21.04
C ARG A 141 -26.92 -0.89 -19.64
N PHE A 142 -27.52 -0.27 -18.63
CA PHE A 142 -27.31 -0.69 -17.26
C PHE A 142 -28.05 -2.00 -17.00
N THR A 143 -27.28 -3.02 -16.64
CA THR A 143 -27.78 -4.24 -16.02
C THR A 143 -26.89 -4.57 -14.81
N PRO A 144 -27.45 -5.13 -13.72
CA PRO A 144 -26.66 -5.56 -12.56
C PRO A 144 -25.51 -6.51 -12.96
N GLU A 145 -25.75 -7.35 -13.96
CA GLU A 145 -24.76 -8.27 -14.53
C GLU A 145 -23.62 -7.50 -15.21
N ALA A 146 -23.92 -6.45 -15.98
CA ALA A 146 -22.90 -5.64 -16.64
C ALA A 146 -22.02 -4.88 -15.64
N LEU A 147 -22.62 -4.37 -14.55
CA LEU A 147 -21.86 -3.75 -13.47
C LEU A 147 -20.95 -4.77 -12.77
N ASN A 148 -21.45 -5.98 -12.52
CA ASN A 148 -20.66 -7.06 -11.93
C ASN A 148 -19.47 -7.43 -12.84
N TRP A 149 -19.67 -7.50 -14.16
CA TRP A 149 -18.58 -7.71 -15.11
C TRP A 149 -17.49 -6.64 -15.02
N LEU A 150 -17.87 -5.36 -14.88
CA LEU A 150 -16.91 -4.26 -14.72
C LEU A 150 -16.20 -4.27 -13.37
N PHE A 151 -16.89 -4.70 -12.30
CA PHE A 151 -16.29 -4.93 -10.99
C PHE A 151 -15.23 -6.03 -11.04
N ILE A 152 -15.55 -7.19 -11.61
CA ILE A 152 -14.61 -8.31 -11.76
C ILE A 152 -13.45 -7.92 -12.69
N LYS A 153 -13.73 -7.24 -13.80
CA LYS A 153 -12.69 -6.69 -14.70
C LYS A 153 -11.74 -5.77 -13.96
N GLY A 154 -12.26 -4.89 -13.11
CA GLY A 154 -11.48 -4.02 -12.25
C GLY A 154 -10.61 -4.80 -11.25
N LEU A 155 -11.16 -5.82 -10.58
CA LEU A 155 -10.39 -6.67 -9.67
C LEU A 155 -9.28 -7.44 -10.40
N VAL A 156 -9.56 -7.98 -11.58
CA VAL A 156 -8.56 -8.65 -12.42
C VAL A 156 -7.47 -7.66 -12.85
N GLY A 157 -7.84 -6.45 -13.26
CA GLY A 157 -6.85 -5.41 -13.58
C GLY A 157 -5.97 -5.02 -12.40
N TRP A 158 -6.56 -4.87 -11.21
CA TRP A 158 -5.79 -4.61 -9.99
C TRP A 158 -4.83 -5.76 -9.69
N PHE A 159 -5.30 -7.00 -9.78
CA PHE A 159 -4.46 -8.19 -9.58
C PHE A 159 -3.32 -8.29 -10.60
N LEU A 160 -3.58 -8.00 -11.87
CA LEU A 160 -2.56 -7.98 -12.93
C LEU A 160 -1.50 -6.92 -12.65
N GLU A 161 -1.90 -5.72 -12.21
CA GLU A 161 -0.99 -4.66 -11.83
C GLU A 161 -0.12 -5.05 -10.63
N VAL A 162 -0.72 -5.64 -9.59
CA VAL A 162 0.03 -6.18 -8.43
C VAL A 162 1.03 -7.25 -8.85
N SER A 163 0.61 -8.17 -9.73
CA SER A 163 1.47 -9.23 -10.24
C SER A 163 2.64 -8.66 -11.04
N LEU A 164 2.39 -7.68 -11.90
CA LEU A 164 3.42 -6.99 -12.69
C LEU A 164 4.44 -6.29 -11.79
N LEU A 165 3.99 -5.55 -10.77
CA LEU A 165 4.88 -4.89 -9.81
C LEU A 165 5.67 -5.91 -8.98
N LYS A 166 5.05 -6.99 -8.51
CA LYS A 166 5.74 -8.03 -7.72
C LYS A 166 6.78 -8.77 -8.55
N MET A 167 6.45 -9.15 -9.79
CA MET A 167 7.40 -9.78 -10.72
C MET A 167 8.59 -8.87 -11.01
N THR A 168 8.33 -7.57 -11.19
CA THR A 168 9.41 -6.61 -11.46
C THR A 168 10.33 -6.47 -10.24
N LEU A 169 9.78 -6.34 -9.03
CA LEU A 169 10.58 -6.29 -7.79
C LEU A 169 11.37 -7.57 -7.55
N PHE A 170 10.77 -8.73 -7.84
CA PHE A 170 11.46 -10.02 -7.75
C PHE A 170 12.65 -10.10 -8.73
N SER A 171 12.46 -9.66 -9.98
CA SER A 171 13.54 -9.60 -10.99
C SER A 171 14.68 -8.65 -10.59
N LEU A 172 14.41 -7.71 -9.69
CA LEU A 172 15.35 -6.69 -9.22
C LEU A 172 16.07 -7.09 -7.93
N GLY A 173 15.79 -8.29 -7.40
CA GLY A 173 16.38 -8.79 -6.15
C GLY A 173 15.80 -8.16 -4.88
N SER A 174 14.77 -7.31 -5.00
CA SER A 174 14.06 -6.63 -3.91
C SER A 174 12.69 -7.30 -3.67
N GLY A 175 12.71 -8.62 -3.49
CA GLY A 175 11.51 -9.44 -3.30
C GLY A 175 10.84 -9.28 -1.93
N GLU A 176 11.51 -8.62 -0.98
CA GLU A 176 11.09 -8.52 0.42
C GLU A 176 10.06 -7.42 0.71
N ALA A 177 9.71 -6.60 -0.28
CA ALA A 177 8.68 -5.58 -0.11
C ALA A 177 7.34 -6.19 0.35
N PRO A 178 6.70 -5.63 1.40
CA PRO A 178 5.41 -6.09 1.91
C PRO A 178 4.35 -6.16 0.81
N LEU A 179 3.51 -7.20 0.80
CA LEU A 179 2.51 -7.37 -0.25
C LEU A 179 1.50 -6.22 -0.25
N LEU A 180 1.11 -5.72 0.93
CA LEU A 180 0.16 -4.63 1.06
C LEU A 180 0.68 -3.29 0.49
N ASP A 181 2.00 -3.05 0.53
CA ASP A 181 2.60 -1.91 -0.15
C ASP A 181 2.37 -2.01 -1.67
N ILE A 182 2.59 -3.19 -2.25
CA ILE A 182 2.46 -3.39 -3.70
C ILE A 182 0.99 -3.27 -4.11
N VAL A 183 0.08 -3.84 -3.32
CA VAL A 183 -1.37 -3.70 -3.51
C VAL A 183 -1.80 -2.24 -3.49
N SER A 184 -1.28 -1.46 -2.53
CA SER A 184 -1.56 -0.02 -2.47
C SER A 184 -1.06 0.73 -3.70
N TYR A 185 0.17 0.47 -4.13
CA TYR A 185 0.79 1.17 -5.24
C TYR A 185 0.07 0.88 -6.55
N ALA A 186 -0.30 -0.38 -6.79
CA ALA A 186 -1.12 -0.78 -7.92
C ALA A 186 -2.48 -0.07 -7.92
N GLY A 187 -3.13 0.03 -6.75
CA GLY A 187 -4.50 0.50 -6.65
C GLY A 187 -4.69 2.01 -6.86
N TYR A 188 -3.64 2.83 -6.72
CA TYR A 188 -3.74 4.27 -7.04
C TYR A 188 -4.11 4.54 -8.50
N ALA A 189 -3.91 3.57 -9.40
CA ALA A 189 -4.33 3.61 -10.79
C ALA A 189 -5.82 3.97 -10.93
N PHE A 190 -6.67 3.48 -10.02
CA PHE A 190 -8.11 3.75 -10.02
C PHE A 190 -8.47 5.21 -9.72
N ALA A 191 -7.60 5.98 -9.06
CA ALA A 191 -7.83 7.40 -8.81
C ALA A 191 -7.79 8.20 -10.11
N GLY A 192 -6.77 7.95 -10.94
CA GLY A 192 -6.68 8.52 -12.29
C GLY A 192 -7.82 8.04 -13.17
N LEU A 193 -8.10 6.73 -13.15
CA LEU A 193 -9.17 6.13 -13.97
C LEU A 193 -10.55 6.71 -13.65
N SER A 194 -10.85 6.94 -12.37
CA SER A 194 -12.11 7.57 -11.94
C SER A 194 -12.26 8.98 -12.52
N ILE A 195 -11.20 9.77 -12.55
CA ILE A 195 -11.22 11.11 -13.15
C ILE A 195 -11.38 11.05 -14.67
N ALA A 196 -10.70 10.12 -15.33
CA ALA A 196 -10.85 9.94 -16.78
C ALA A 196 -12.28 9.53 -17.17
N LEU A 197 -12.90 8.62 -16.40
CA LEU A 197 -14.30 8.24 -16.60
C LEU A 197 -15.26 9.39 -16.34
N LEU A 198 -15.09 10.10 -15.22
CA LEU A 198 -15.93 11.26 -14.91
C LEU A 198 -15.85 12.33 -16.01
N GLY A 199 -14.64 12.62 -16.49
CA GLY A 199 -14.46 13.55 -17.61
C GLY A 199 -15.17 13.07 -18.87
N THR A 200 -15.10 11.77 -19.18
CA THR A 200 -15.74 11.17 -20.36
C THR A 200 -17.27 11.23 -20.28
N ILE A 201 -17.84 11.11 -19.08
CA ILE A 201 -19.28 11.28 -18.82
C ILE A 201 -19.70 12.72 -19.10
N ILE A 202 -18.90 13.70 -18.68
CA ILE A 202 -19.18 15.13 -18.91
C ILE A 202 -18.99 15.50 -20.38
N TRP A 203 -17.91 15.03 -21.01
CA TRP A 203 -17.59 15.29 -22.40
C TRP A 203 -16.88 14.11 -23.05
N SER A 204 -17.55 13.43 -23.97
CA SER A 204 -17.02 12.17 -24.56
C SER A 204 -15.66 12.30 -25.24
N HIS A 205 -15.32 13.47 -25.78
CA HIS A 205 -14.02 13.70 -26.43
C HIS A 205 -12.87 13.81 -25.44
N SER A 206 -13.13 14.07 -24.15
CA SER A 206 -12.08 14.14 -23.14
C SER A 206 -11.35 12.81 -22.96
N TYR A 207 -11.98 11.68 -23.35
CA TYR A 207 -11.37 10.35 -23.31
C TYR A 207 -10.00 10.31 -23.99
N TYR A 208 -9.87 10.92 -25.17
CA TYR A 208 -8.62 10.92 -25.95
C TYR A 208 -7.47 11.67 -25.27
N PHE A 209 -7.79 12.60 -24.36
CA PHE A 209 -6.80 13.35 -23.60
C PHE A 209 -6.56 12.75 -22.21
N LEU A 210 -7.62 12.46 -21.46
CA LEU A 210 -7.55 12.01 -20.07
C LEU A 210 -6.98 10.59 -19.94
N MET A 211 -7.24 9.69 -20.89
CA MET A 211 -6.70 8.33 -20.82
C MET A 211 -5.16 8.30 -20.94
N PRO A 212 -4.53 8.87 -22.00
CA PRO A 212 -3.08 8.99 -22.02
C PRO A 212 -2.50 9.76 -20.83
N TRP A 213 -3.18 10.83 -20.39
CA TRP A 213 -2.71 11.66 -19.28
C TRP A 213 -2.65 10.87 -17.96
N THR A 214 -3.70 10.11 -17.64
CA THR A 214 -3.77 9.31 -16.41
C THR A 214 -2.81 8.13 -16.43
N SER A 215 -2.62 7.47 -17.59
CA SER A 215 -1.56 6.47 -17.80
C SER A 215 -0.16 7.04 -17.60
N LEU A 216 0.12 8.22 -18.16
CA LEU A 216 1.42 8.89 -17.99
C LEU A 216 1.67 9.24 -16.52
N CYS A 217 0.68 9.81 -15.84
CA CYS A 217 0.79 10.16 -14.41
C CYS A 217 1.02 8.89 -13.58
N MET A 218 0.25 7.83 -13.79
CA MET A 218 0.45 6.59 -13.05
C MET A 218 1.84 5.98 -13.31
N GLY A 219 2.29 5.96 -14.57
CA GLY A 219 3.62 5.48 -14.93
C GLY A 219 4.75 6.26 -14.26
N ILE A 220 4.68 7.60 -14.27
CA ILE A 220 5.68 8.45 -13.57
C ILE A 220 5.64 8.22 -12.06
N PHE A 221 4.45 8.13 -11.47
CA PHE A 221 4.27 7.89 -10.04
C PHE A 221 4.90 6.56 -9.61
N LEU A 222 4.62 5.47 -10.36
CA LEU A 222 5.20 4.15 -10.10
C LEU A 222 6.71 4.16 -10.27
N VAL A 223 7.22 4.75 -11.36
CA VAL A 223 8.67 4.84 -11.57
C VAL A 223 9.36 5.60 -10.44
N LYS A 224 8.84 6.77 -10.04
CA LYS A 224 9.46 7.56 -8.97
C LYS A 224 9.43 6.84 -7.62
N THR A 225 8.34 6.14 -7.32
CA THR A 225 8.17 5.38 -6.09
C THR A 225 9.06 4.13 -6.06
N MET A 226 8.99 3.30 -7.11
CA MET A 226 9.72 2.03 -7.22
C MET A 226 11.23 2.25 -7.34
N LYS A 227 11.67 3.27 -8.09
CA LYS A 227 13.09 3.64 -8.19
C LYS A 227 13.71 3.76 -6.79
N ARG A 228 12.99 4.33 -5.82
CA ARG A 228 13.53 4.60 -4.48
C ARG A 228 13.34 3.43 -3.51
N VAL A 229 12.24 2.68 -3.58
CA VAL A 229 12.09 1.40 -2.84
C VAL A 229 13.27 0.49 -3.16
N LEU A 230 13.66 0.46 -4.43
CA LEU A 230 14.72 -0.37 -4.93
C LEU A 230 16.14 0.14 -4.59
N PHE A 231 16.39 1.45 -4.72
CA PHE A 231 17.70 2.02 -4.36
C PHE A 231 17.96 2.06 -2.84
N ALA A 232 16.93 1.91 -2.00
CA ALA A 232 17.10 1.81 -0.55
C ALA A 232 17.67 0.44 -0.14
N GLU A 233 17.37 -0.64 -0.87
CA GLU A 233 17.78 -2.01 -0.54
C GLU A 233 19.06 -2.47 -1.26
N VAL A 234 19.33 -2.00 -2.49
CA VAL A 234 20.38 -2.59 -3.33
C VAL A 234 21.43 -1.53 -3.73
N ARG A 235 22.56 -1.49 -3.01
CA ARG A 235 23.71 -0.61 -3.33
C ARG A 235 24.65 -1.16 -4.41
N THR A 236 24.36 -2.30 -5.07
CA THR A 236 25.42 -3.03 -5.81
C THR A 236 24.97 -3.84 -7.03
N TYR A 237 23.99 -3.39 -7.84
CA TYR A 237 23.59 -4.13 -9.05
C TYR A 237 23.48 -3.26 -10.31
N ASP A 238 23.69 -3.90 -11.47
CA ASP A 238 23.82 -3.30 -12.82
C ASP A 238 22.72 -2.28 -13.14
N SER A 239 23.13 -1.01 -13.19
CA SER A 239 22.26 0.17 -13.35
C SER A 239 21.40 0.09 -14.62
N SER A 240 21.86 -0.55 -15.69
CA SER A 240 21.19 -0.56 -16.99
C SER A 240 19.83 -1.27 -16.97
N ARG A 241 19.77 -2.50 -16.43
CA ARG A 241 18.56 -3.34 -16.36
C ARG A 241 17.42 -2.70 -15.57
N HIS A 242 17.77 -1.97 -14.52
CA HIS A 242 16.82 -1.25 -13.67
C HIS A 242 16.03 -0.19 -14.44
N HIS A 243 16.70 0.58 -15.29
CA HIS A 243 16.05 1.63 -16.07
C HIS A 243 15.08 1.03 -17.10
N TYR A 244 15.45 -0.09 -17.73
CA TYR A 244 14.56 -0.80 -18.66
C TYR A 244 13.32 -1.37 -17.96
N LEU A 245 13.48 -1.98 -16.79
CA LEU A 245 12.34 -2.52 -16.02
C LEU A 245 11.40 -1.42 -15.50
N LEU A 246 11.95 -0.29 -15.04
CA LEU A 246 11.14 0.87 -14.65
C LEU A 246 10.38 1.45 -15.85
N LEU A 247 11.04 1.56 -17.01
CA LEU A 247 10.38 1.99 -18.24
C LEU A 247 9.27 1.03 -18.67
N PHE A 248 9.51 -0.29 -18.54
CA PHE A 248 8.53 -1.32 -18.83
C PHE A 248 7.27 -1.16 -17.96
N ILE A 249 7.41 -0.96 -16.64
CA ILE A 249 6.26 -0.70 -15.75
C ILE A 249 5.46 0.53 -16.22
N ALA A 250 6.16 1.62 -16.55
CA ALA A 250 5.50 2.85 -17.01
C ALA A 250 4.74 2.65 -18.32
N LEU A 251 5.32 1.93 -19.28
CA LEU A 251 4.68 1.64 -20.56
C LEU A 251 3.51 0.66 -20.40
N ALA A 252 3.58 -0.30 -19.47
CA ALA A 252 2.50 -1.24 -19.19
C ALA A 252 1.22 -0.56 -18.64
N GLN A 253 1.33 0.65 -18.06
CA GLN A 253 0.17 1.41 -17.60
C GLN A 253 -0.78 1.82 -18.72
N PHE A 254 -0.27 2.02 -19.95
CA PHE A 254 -1.08 2.41 -21.09
C PHE A 254 -2.09 1.32 -21.47
N PRO A 255 -1.67 0.10 -21.90
CA PRO A 255 -2.62 -0.93 -22.28
C PRO A 255 -3.54 -1.33 -21.11
N LEU A 256 -3.04 -1.37 -19.88
CA LEU A 256 -3.84 -1.76 -18.71
C LEU A 256 -4.95 -0.74 -18.40
N LEU A 257 -4.61 0.55 -18.30
CA LEU A 257 -5.63 1.57 -18.02
C LEU A 257 -6.58 1.77 -19.19
N PHE A 258 -6.11 1.72 -20.44
CA PHE A 258 -7.00 1.78 -21.61
C PHE A 258 -7.98 0.60 -21.64
N TRP A 259 -7.50 -0.59 -21.32
CA TRP A 259 -8.36 -1.76 -21.19
C TRP A 259 -9.40 -1.57 -20.08
N LEU A 260 -9.00 -1.12 -18.89
CA LEU A 260 -9.91 -0.85 -17.78
C LEU A 260 -10.91 0.28 -18.06
N GLY A 261 -10.47 1.37 -18.68
CA GLY A 261 -11.31 2.54 -18.99
C GLY A 261 -12.34 2.31 -20.09
N LYS A 262 -12.16 1.26 -20.92
CA LYS A 262 -13.17 0.84 -21.88
C LYS A 262 -14.32 0.15 -21.14
N ILE A 263 -15.41 0.90 -20.91
CA ILE A 263 -16.67 0.40 -20.33
C ILE A 263 -17.41 -0.42 -21.41
N SER A 264 -16.91 -1.62 -21.69
CA SER A 264 -17.51 -2.60 -22.60
C SER A 264 -17.55 -3.97 -21.94
N LEU A 265 -18.60 -4.73 -22.26
CA LEU A 265 -18.76 -6.13 -21.87
C LEU A 265 -17.77 -7.06 -22.59
N ASN A 266 -17.20 -6.61 -23.71
CA ASN A 266 -16.17 -7.36 -24.40
C ASN A 266 -14.85 -7.23 -23.63
N TRP A 267 -14.36 -8.36 -23.14
CA TRP A 267 -13.11 -8.46 -22.39
C TRP A 267 -11.87 -8.21 -23.26
N PHE A 268 -11.97 -8.40 -24.57
CA PHE A 268 -10.89 -8.16 -25.53
C PHE A 268 -11.18 -6.94 -26.41
N PHE A 269 -10.11 -6.43 -27.03
CA PHE A 269 -10.09 -5.20 -27.84
C PHE A 269 -11.20 -5.13 -28.89
#